data_AF-A0ABD3X0C4-F1
#
_entry.id   AF-A0ABD3X0C4-F1
#
_cell.length_a   1.000
_cell.length_b   1.000
_cell.length_c   1.000
_cell.angle_alpha   90.00
_cell.angle_beta   90.00
_cell.angle_gamma   90.00
#
_symmetry.space_group_name_H-M   'P 1'
#
loop_
_entity.id
_entity.type
_entity.pdbx_description
1 polymer ?
#
loop_
_entity_poly.entity_id
_entity_poly.type
_entity_poly.pdbx_seq_one_letter_code
_entity_poly.pdbx_strand_id
1 'polypeptide(L)' 'MGRCRINRWPPESITTTIVRSGCHIVPKGFKVNPSKHMEWSISFTVHEASIIRLFNMTQKHVYILLKKGSERKCP' A
#
# COMPACT_ATOMS: atom_id res chain seq x y z
N MET A 1 2.57 -20.30 -8.43
CA MET A 1 3.15 -19.56 -9.58
C MET A 1 3.42 -18.12 -9.15
N GLY A 2 4.68 -17.67 -9.19
CA GLY A 2 5.02 -16.27 -8.87
C GLY A 2 4.77 -15.36 -10.07
N ARG A 3 4.27 -14.14 -9.83
CA ARG A 3 4.19 -13.12 -10.89
C ARG A 3 5.59 -12.76 -11.36
N CYS A 4 5.85 -12.85 -12.67
CA CYS A 4 7.12 -12.40 -13.25
C CYS A 4 7.25 -10.89 -13.05
N ARG A 5 8.33 -10.46 -12.38
CA ARG A 5 8.58 -9.04 -12.08
C ARG A 5 9.37 -8.43 -13.23
N ILE A 6 8.74 -7.50 -13.95
CA ILE A 6 9.42 -6.75 -15.00
C ILE A 6 10.64 -6.05 -14.40
N ASN A 7 11.80 -6.24 -15.03
CA ASN A 7 13.07 -5.60 -14.67
C ASN A 7 13.51 -5.79 -13.20
N ARG A 8 13.08 -6.88 -12.54
CA ARG A 8 13.34 -7.12 -11.10
C ARG A 8 12.88 -5.96 -10.21
N TRP A 9 11.85 -5.22 -10.63
CA TRP A 9 11.29 -4.12 -9.85
C TRP A 9 10.15 -4.59 -8.91
N PRO A 10 10.05 -4.04 -7.69
CA PRO A 10 11.10 -3.37 -6.93
C PRO A 10 12.29 -4.28 -6.58
N PRO A 11 13.46 -3.71 -6.22
CA PRO A 11 14.65 -4.46 -5.86
C PRO A 11 14.36 -5.59 -4.86
N GLU A 12 15.06 -6.71 -5.01
CA GLU A 12 14.86 -7.88 -4.18
C GLU A 12 15.12 -7.59 -2.70
N SER A 13 16.12 -6.76 -2.39
CA SER A 13 16.42 -6.29 -1.03
C SER A 13 15.20 -5.66 -0.32
N ILE A 14 14.48 -4.79 -1.03
CA ILE A 14 13.26 -4.15 -0.53
C ILE A 14 12.13 -5.17 -0.40
N THR A 15 12.02 -6.09 -1.35
CA THR A 15 10.97 -7.10 -1.36
C THR A 15 11.11 -8.07 -0.19
N THR A 16 12.33 -8.56 0.05
CA THR A 16 12.67 -9.41 1.20
C THR A 16 12.40 -8.68 2.51
N THR A 17 12.73 -7.38 2.58
CA THR A 17 12.44 -6.56 3.77
C THR A 17 10.94 -6.42 4.01
N ILE A 18 10.15 -6.19 2.95
CA ILE A 18 8.68 -6.09 3.04
C ILE A 18 8.09 -7.41 3.54
N VAL A 19 8.49 -8.54 2.96
CA VAL A 19 8.01 -9.87 3.36
C VAL A 19 8.37 -10.16 4.81
N ARG A 20 9.60 -9.84 5.24
CA ARG A 20 10.05 -10.07 6.63
C ARG A 20 9.38 -9.15 7.65
N SER A 21 9.01 -7.93 7.27
CA SER A 21 8.38 -6.95 8.17
C SER A 21 6.87 -7.13 8.31
N GLY A 22 6.25 -8.05 7.57
CA GLY A 22 4.83 -8.37 7.70
C GLY A 22 3.91 -7.24 7.21
N CYS A 23 2.70 -7.16 7.75
CA CYS A 23 1.72 -6.11 7.42
C CYS A 23 0.99 -5.67 8.69
N HIS A 24 0.42 -4.45 8.67
CA HIS A 24 -0.33 -3.94 9.81
C HIS A 24 -1.81 -4.24 9.63
N ILE A 25 -2.48 -4.71 10.68
CA ILE A 25 -3.93 -4.88 10.66
C ILE A 25 -4.55 -3.64 11.31
N VAL A 26 -5.45 -2.97 10.58
CA VAL A 26 -6.12 -1.76 11.04
C VAL A 26 -7.64 -1.97 11.03
N PRO A 27 -8.36 -1.50 12.05
CA PRO A 27 -9.81 -1.58 12.07
C PRO A 27 -10.37 -0.69 10.96
N LYS A 28 -11.27 -1.25 10.15
CA LYS A 28 -12.20 -0.48 9.32
C LYS A 28 -13.34 -0.08 10.24
N GLY A 29 -13.42 1.20 10.56
CA GLY A 29 -14.43 1.73 11.48
C GLY A 29 -15.86 1.32 11.09
N PHE A 30 -16.75 1.30 12.08
CA PHE A 30 -18.15 0.92 11.91
C PHE A 30 -18.85 1.86 10.93
N LYS A 31 -19.02 1.42 9.69
CA LYS A 31 -19.89 2.10 8.74
C LYS A 31 -21.34 1.76 9.12
N VAL A 32 -21.92 2.60 9.97
CA VAL A 32 -23.37 2.86 10.09
C VAL A 32 -24.23 1.82 10.85
N ASN A 33 -23.77 0.59 11.15
CA ASN A 33 -24.60 -0.39 11.86
C ASN A 33 -23.97 -0.88 13.19
N PRO A 34 -24.57 -0.61 14.37
CA PRO A 34 -24.09 -1.08 15.68
C PRO A 34 -24.05 -2.60 15.84
N SER A 35 -24.73 -3.34 14.95
CA SER A 35 -24.80 -4.81 14.98
C SER A 35 -23.75 -5.52 14.13
N LYS A 36 -22.92 -4.78 13.36
CA LYS A 36 -21.87 -5.39 12.55
C LYS A 36 -20.60 -5.56 13.38
N HIS A 37 -20.02 -6.75 13.37
CA HIS A 37 -18.69 -7.01 13.94
C HIS A 37 -17.62 -6.08 13.34
N MET A 38 -16.61 -5.74 14.15
CA MET A 38 -15.47 -4.92 13.71
C MET A 38 -14.80 -5.55 12.49
N GLU A 39 -14.84 -4.84 11.37
CA GLU A 39 -14.15 -5.24 10.15
C GLU A 39 -12.67 -4.86 10.28
N TRP A 40 -11.77 -5.78 9.93
CA TRP A 40 -10.33 -5.54 9.94
C TRP A 40 -9.81 -5.46 8.51
N SER A 41 -8.82 -4.62 8.27
CA SER A 41 -8.15 -4.50 6.98
C SER A 41 -6.65 -4.55 7.09
N ILE A 42 -6.02 -5.06 6.05
CA ILE A 42 -4.57 -5.09 5.95
C ILE A 42 -4.10 -3.73 5.41
N SER A 43 -3.16 -3.12 6.11
CA SER A 43 -2.50 -1.86 5.76
C SER A 43 -1.04 -2.09 5.41
N PHE A 44 -0.62 -1.45 4.32
CA PHE A 44 0.75 -1.49 3.79
C PHE A 44 1.42 -0.11 3.80
N THR A 45 0.92 0.86 4.58
CA THR A 45 1.40 2.26 4.56
C THR A 45 2.91 2.36 4.79
N VAL A 46 3.48 1.55 5.70
CA VAL A 46 4.92 1.56 6.00
C VAL A 46 5.75 1.03 4.83
N HIS A 47 5.28 -0.04 4.18
CA HIS A 47 5.94 -0.64 3.02
C HIS A 47 5.83 0.25 1.80
N GLU A 48 4.67 0.88 1.61
CA GLU A 48 4.42 1.87 0.57
C GLU A 48 5.41 3.04 0.68
N ALA A 49 5.57 3.61 1.88
CA ALA A 49 6.57 4.65 2.14
C ALA A 49 8.00 4.19 1.82
N SER A 50 8.32 2.93 2.14
CA SER A 50 9.64 2.35 1.86
C SER A 50 9.92 2.23 0.35
N ILE A 51 8.90 1.88 -0.45
CA ILE A 51 9.01 1.83 -1.92
C ILE A 51 9.13 3.25 -2.50
N ILE A 52 8.31 4.21 -2.02
CA ILE A 52 8.34 5.61 -2.51
C ILE A 52 9.71 6.26 -2.26
N ARG A 53 10.41 5.89 -1.19
CA ARG A 53 11.77 6.39 -0.93
C ARG A 53 12.76 6.04 -2.04
N LEU A 54 12.55 4.94 -2.75
CA LEU A 54 13.39 4.52 -3.89
C LEU A 54 13.07 5.29 -5.19
N PHE A 55 11.92 5.95 -5.26
CA PHE A 55 11.50 6.65 -6.46
C PHE A 55 12.37 7.89 -6.71
N ASN A 56 12.66 8.13 -7.99
CA ASN A 56 13.18 9.41 -8.43
C ASN A 56 12.10 10.50 -8.37
N MET A 57 12.49 11.76 -8.58
CA MET A 57 11.59 12.91 -8.43
C MET A 57 10.35 12.83 -9.34
N THR A 58 10.52 12.42 -10.60
CA THR A 58 9.41 12.26 -11.54
C THR A 58 8.44 11.17 -11.11
N GLN A 59 8.96 10.01 -10.69
CA GLN A 59 8.15 8.89 -10.20
C GLN A 59 7.35 9.27 -8.95
N LYS A 60 7.93 10.05 -8.02
CA LYS A 60 7.21 10.58 -6.85
C LYS A 60 6.06 11.49 -7.26
N HIS A 61 6.29 12.43 -8.18
CA HIS A 61 5.23 13.31 -8.69
C HIS A 61 4.10 12.51 -9.34
N VAL A 62 4.42 11.56 -10.22
CA VAL A 62 3.42 10.70 -10.86
C VAL A 62 2.64 9.89 -9.83
N TYR A 63 3.32 9.28 -8.86
CA TYR A 63 2.68 8.53 -7.79
C TYR A 63 1.71 9.40 -6.96
N ILE A 64 2.11 10.62 -6.59
CA ILE A 64 1.25 11.55 -5.85
C ILE A 64 0.01 11.92 -6.68
N LEU A 65 0.18 12.23 -7.96
CA LEU A 65 -0.93 12.55 -8.87
C LEU A 65 -1.92 11.38 -8.97
N LEU A 66 -1.42 10.15 -9.13
CA LEU A 66 -2.25 8.95 -9.20
C LEU A 66 -2.99 8.67 -7.88
N LYS A 67 -2.29 8.81 -6.74
CA LYS A 67 -2.89 8.59 -5.41
C LYS A 67 -3.99 9.60 -5.12
N LYS A 68 -3.73 10.89 -5.38
CA LYS A 68 -4.74 11.96 -5.27
C LYS A 68 -5.91 11.76 -6.21
N GLY A 69 -5.67 11.23 -7.41
CA GLY A 69 -6.72 10.83 -8.34
C GLY A 69 -7.59 9.69 -7.82
N SER A 70 -6.99 8.69 -7.17
CA SER A 70 -7.67 7.50 -6.62
C SER A 70 -8.43 7.74 -5.32
N GLU A 71 -8.03 8.73 -4.53
CA GLU A 71 -8.71 9.13 -3.28
C GLU A 71 -10.07 9.82 -3.54
N ARG A 72 -10.38 10.17 -4.80
CA ARG A 72 -11.68 10.74 -5.22
C ARG A 72 -12.80 9.70 -5.40
N LYS A 73 -12.79 8.57 -4.67
CA LYS A 73 -13.92 7.63 -4.65
C LYS A 73 -14.88 7.90 -3.47
N CYS A 74 -15.85 8.77 -3.79
CA CYS A 74 -17.18 9.03 -3.22
C CYS A 74 -17.33 9.59 -1.79
N PRO A 75 -18.36 10.47 -1.58
CA PRO A 75 -18.81 10.96 -0.27
C PRO A 75 -19.39 9.86 0.62
#